data_AF-A0A1H2Z0F2-F1
#
_entry.id   AF-A0A1H2Z0F2-F1
#
_cell.length_a   1.000
_cell.length_b   1.000
_cell.length_c   1.000
_cell.angle_alpha   90.00
_cell.angle_beta   90.00
_cell.angle_gamma   90.00
#
_symmetry.space_group_name_H-M   'P 1'
#
loop_
_entity.id
_entity.type
_entity.pdbx_description
1 polymer ?
#
loop_
_entity_poly.entity_id
_entity_poly.type
_entity_poly.pdbx_seq_one_letter_code
_entity_poly.pdbx_strand_id
1 'polypeptide(L)' 'MNQKIKNTKAFQALTPMQQGVYKRSRPMQEMTDQYRMATNTTTEQWLNDHKPNGVFKSIILELIEDAR' A
#
# COMPACT_ATOMS: atom_id res chain seq x y z
N MET A 1 -7.50 -5.42 -6.92
CA MET A 1 -6.50 -4.71 -6.09
C MET A 1 -7.03 -4.35 -4.70
N ASN A 2 -8.16 -3.64 -4.60
CA ASN A 2 -8.72 -3.21 -3.31
C ASN A 2 -8.91 -4.34 -2.27
N GLN A 3 -9.30 -5.54 -2.70
CA GLN A 3 -9.40 -6.70 -1.81
C GLN A 3 -8.03 -7.16 -1.29
N LYS A 4 -6.99 -7.14 -2.13
CA LYS A 4 -5.62 -7.47 -1.73
C LYS A 4 -5.11 -6.48 -0.69
N ILE A 5 -5.28 -5.19 -0.92
CA ILE A 5 -4.93 -4.12 0.04
C ILE A 5 -5.63 -4.36 1.39
N LYS A 6 -6.95 -4.60 1.38
CA LYS A 6 -7.73 -4.84 2.62
C LYS A 6 -7.30 -6.10 3.38
N ASN A 7 -6.70 -7.07 2.70
CA ASN A 7 -6.28 -8.34 3.26
C ASN A 7 -4.85 -8.30 3.82
N THR A 8 -4.07 -7.24 3.54
CA THR A 8 -2.74 -7.08 4.15
C THR A 8 -2.85 -6.95 5.67
N LYS A 9 -1.90 -7.57 6.39
CA LYS A 9 -1.73 -7.45 7.84
C LYS A 9 -1.59 -5.98 8.23
N ALA A 10 -0.83 -5.21 7.45
CA ALA A 10 -0.68 -3.77 7.66
C ALA A 10 -2.02 -3.02 7.65
N PHE A 11 -2.93 -3.35 6.73
CA PHE A 11 -4.25 -2.74 6.68
C PHE A 11 -5.16 -3.24 7.82
N GLN A 12 -5.11 -4.53 8.13
CA GLN A 12 -5.91 -5.13 9.20
C GLN A 12 -5.52 -4.62 10.59
N ALA A 13 -4.25 -4.26 10.80
CA ALA A 13 -3.74 -3.66 12.03
C ALA A 13 -4.21 -2.22 12.27
N LEU A 14 -4.80 -1.55 11.27
CA LEU A 14 -5.32 -0.20 11.41
C LEU A 14 -6.56 -0.16 12.31
N THR A 15 -6.70 0.93 13.06
CA THR A 15 -7.94 1.19 13.81
C THR A 15 -9.15 1.30 12.87
N PRO A 16 -10.38 1.04 13.33
CA PRO A 16 -11.58 1.15 12.48
C PRO A 16 -11.73 2.52 11.81
N MET A 17 -11.36 3.59 12.51
CA MET A 17 -11.37 4.96 11.96
C MET A 17 -10.37 5.11 10.80
N GLN A 18 -9.14 4.62 10.97
CA GLN A 18 -8.12 4.63 9.92
C GLN A 18 -8.55 3.75 8.74
N GLN A 19 -9.07 2.55 8.98
CA GLN A 19 -9.62 1.72 7.92
C GLN A 19 -10.72 2.46 7.14
N GLY A 20 -11.58 3.24 7.82
CA GLY A 20 -12.58 4.09 7.18
C GLY A 20 -11.98 5.14 6.25
N VAL A 21 -10.88 5.80 6.65
CA VAL A 21 -10.14 6.74 5.80
C VAL A 21 -9.55 6.04 4.59
N TYR A 22 -8.86 4.92 4.79
CA TYR A 22 -8.14 4.21 3.73
C TYR A 22 -9.04 3.34 2.84
N LYS A 23 -10.29 3.03 3.23
CA LYS A 23 -11.31 2.39 2.38
C LYS A 23 -11.86 3.33 1.30
N ARG A 24 -11.63 4.64 1.40
CA ARG A 24 -12.10 5.61 0.42
C ARG A 24 -11.44 5.38 -0.94
N SER A 25 -12.14 5.78 -2.01
CA SER A 25 -11.67 5.56 -3.39
C SER A 25 -10.29 6.14 -3.65
N ARG A 26 -10.05 7.39 -3.20
CA ARG A 26 -8.78 8.09 -3.45
C ARG A 26 -7.56 7.38 -2.83
N PRO A 27 -7.52 7.06 -1.52
CA PRO A 27 -6.42 6.30 -0.94
C PRO A 27 -6.24 4.89 -1.56
N MET A 28 -7.33 4.20 -1.92
CA MET A 28 -7.25 2.89 -2.57
C MET A 28 -6.63 2.97 -3.97
N GLN A 29 -6.99 3.99 -4.76
CA GLN A 29 -6.35 4.25 -6.05
C GLN A 29 -4.88 4.59 -5.86
N GLU A 30 -4.56 5.49 -4.93
CA GLU A 30 -3.17 5.89 -4.69
C GLU A 30 -2.29 4.71 -4.25
N MET A 31 -2.78 3.83 -3.38
CA MET A 31 -2.08 2.59 -3.01
C MET A 31 -1.93 1.64 -4.22
N THR A 32 -2.93 1.57 -5.09
CA THR A 32 -2.85 0.76 -6.31
C THR A 32 -1.78 1.30 -7.27
N ASP A 33 -1.70 2.62 -7.43
CA ASP A 33 -0.74 3.27 -8.31
C ASP A 33 0.68 3.17 -7.75
N GLN A 34 0.86 3.39 -6.45
CA GLN A 34 2.17 3.23 -5.81
C GLN A 34 2.64 1.78 -5.81
N TYR A 35 1.75 0.80 -5.66
CA TYR A 35 2.11 -0.60 -5.85
C TYR A 35 2.62 -0.87 -7.27
N ARG A 36 1.93 -0.37 -8.31
CA ARG A 36 2.38 -0.51 -9.71
C ARG A 36 3.75 0.14 -9.94
N MET A 37 3.98 1.32 -9.38
CA MET A 37 5.27 1.99 -9.45
C MET A 37 6.36 1.16 -8.78
N ALA A 38 6.10 0.68 -7.56
CA ALA A 38 7.04 -0.13 -6.79
C ALA A 38 7.34 -1.52 -7.40
N THR A 39 6.44 -2.07 -8.21
CA THR A 39 6.69 -3.31 -8.97
C THR A 39 7.43 -3.08 -10.28
N ASN A 40 7.38 -1.86 -10.84
CA ASN A 40 8.07 -1.51 -12.09
C ASN A 40 9.49 -1.00 -11.85
N THR A 41 9.82 -0.62 -10.62
CA THR A 41 11.16 -0.18 -10.18
C THR A 41 11.65 -1.07 -9.04
N THR A 42 12.83 -0.78 -8.50
CA THR A 42 13.26 -1.43 -7.26
C THR A 42 12.54 -0.80 -6.06
N THR A 43 12.30 -1.61 -5.02
CA THR A 43 11.71 -1.13 -3.77
C THR A 43 12.49 0.04 -3.17
N GLU A 44 13.83 0.00 -3.23
CA GLU A 44 14.69 1.08 -2.74
C GLU A 44 14.49 2.38 -3.53
N GLN A 45 14.43 2.29 -4.86
CA GLN A 45 14.22 3.45 -5.71
C GLN A 45 12.83 4.06 -5.46
N TRP A 46 11.80 3.23 -5.38
CA TRP A 46 10.45 3.69 -5.05
C TRP A 46 10.38 4.39 -3.69
N LEU A 47 11.04 3.86 -2.66
CA LEU A 47 11.09 4.47 -1.33
C LEU A 47 11.76 5.86 -1.36
N ASN A 48 12.82 6.03 -2.15
CA ASN A 48 13.54 7.29 -2.29
C ASN A 48 12.74 8.34 -3.07
N ASP A 49 12.11 7.94 -4.17
CA ASP A 49 11.45 8.86 -5.10
C ASP A 49 10.07 9.30 -4.60
N HIS A 50 9.28 8.37 -4.03
CA HIS A 50 7.88 8.62 -3.69
C HIS A 50 7.62 8.90 -2.21
N LYS A 51 8.56 8.57 -1.32
CA LYS A 51 8.48 8.82 0.13
C LYS A 51 7.08 8.50 0.72
N PRO A 52 6.60 7.26 0.55
CA PRO A 52 5.26 6.87 0.99
C PRO A 52 5.10 7.05 2.51
N ASN A 53 3.89 7.41 2.94
CA ASN A 53 3.58 7.41 4.38
C ASN A 53 3.68 5.99 4.96
N GLY A 54 3.80 5.87 6.29
CA GLY A 54 4.06 4.58 6.94
C GLY A 54 3.03 3.48 6.64
N VAL A 55 1.74 3.85 6.50
CA VAL A 55 0.67 2.90 6.18
C VAL A 55 0.82 2.38 4.75
N PHE A 56 1.00 3.29 3.79
CA PHE A 56 1.19 2.94 2.39
C PHE A 56 2.44 2.10 2.18
N LYS A 57 3.55 2.51 2.81
CA LYS A 57 4.80 1.76 2.82
C LYS A 57 4.56 0.32 3.25
N SER A 58 3.96 0.12 4.41
CA SER A 58 3.78 -1.21 4.98
C SER A 58 2.87 -2.09 4.11
N ILE A 59 1.75 -1.54 3.64
CA ILE A 59 0.81 -2.24 2.75
C ILE A 59 1.49 -2.64 1.43
N ILE A 60 2.20 -1.72 0.78
CA ILE A 60 2.78 -1.95 -0.54
C ILE A 60 3.94 -2.95 -0.46
N LEU A 61 4.79 -2.86 0.58
CA LEU A 61 5.87 -3.82 0.79
C LEU A 61 5.32 -5.24 1.02
N GLU A 62 4.28 -5.39 1.84
CA GLU A 62 3.62 -6.68 2.06
C GLU A 62 3.04 -7.24 0.75
N LEU A 63 2.40 -6.40 -0.07
CA LEU A 63 1.87 -6.82 -1.37
C LEU A 63 2.96 -7.25 -2.37
N ILE A 64 4.15 -6.63 -2.32
CA ILE A 64 5.28 -7.02 -3.17
C ILE A 64 5.87 -8.35 -2.70
N GLU A 65 5.97 -8.55 -1.38
CA GLU A 65 6.44 -9.81 -0.77
C GLU A 65 5.50 -10.98 -1.12
N ASP A 66 4.18 -10.80 -0.98
CA ASP A 66 3.16 -11.80 -1.34
C ASP A 66 3.13 -12.14 -2.85
N ALA A 67 3.70 -11.30 -3.71
CA ALA A 67 3.72 -11.49 -5.16
C ALA A 67 4.98 -12.21 -5.68
N ARG A 68 5.97 -12.46 -4.81
CA ARG A 68 7.21 -13.18 -5.10
C ARG A 68 7.08 -14.66 -4.78
#